data_AF-A0A1R4EGT1-F1
#
_entry.id   AF-A0A1R4EGT1-F1
#
_cell.length_a   1.000
_cell.length_b   1.000
_cell.length_c   1.000
_cell.angle_alpha   90.00
_cell.angle_beta   90.00
_cell.angle_gamma   90.00
#
_symmetry.space_group_name_H-M   'P 1'
#
loop_
_entity.id
_entity.type
_entity.pdbx_description
1 polymer ?
#
loop_
_entity_poly.entity_id
_entity_poly.type
_entity_poly.pdbx_seq_one_letter_code
_entity_poly.pdbx_strand_id
1 'polypeptide(L)'
;MDLKFNQGLAQGYKSPSQIIRVLSEDWVSHNGYCPSCGHTPLSEFDNNRPVADFYCSKCHEQYELKSKKARLSTIINDGAYSTMIERINSKDNPNFFFLTYSQQLIINNFLIIPKHFFTPDIIIKRPPLPITARRAGWVGCNINLNKIPELGKVFLVKDQQPIAINRVTEQFRRSTFLREKRVANRGWTLEVMRCVDQLPGRFTLSEVYGFRDYLKTVYPENSNIEAKIRQQLQILRDQGLIEFLGNGRYRKLD
;
A
#
# COMPACT_ATOMS: atom_id res chain seq x y z
N MET A 1 -7.10 14.65 -14.44
CA MET A 1 -5.66 14.49 -14.14
C MET A 1 -4.92 14.55 -15.46
N ASP A 2 -3.98 15.49 -15.61
CA ASP A 2 -2.96 15.37 -16.65
C ASP A 2 -2.05 14.19 -16.27
N LEU A 3 -1.57 13.42 -17.23
CA LEU A 3 -0.69 12.27 -16.99
C LEU A 3 0.77 12.54 -17.36
N LYS A 4 1.10 13.74 -17.85
CA LYS A 4 2.46 14.11 -18.23
C LYS A 4 3.14 14.86 -17.10
N PHE A 5 4.44 14.60 -16.91
CA PHE A 5 5.28 15.43 -16.06
C PHE A 5 5.65 16.76 -16.73
N ASN A 6 5.81 17.80 -15.91
CA ASN A 6 6.40 19.07 -16.34
C ASN A 6 7.93 18.93 -16.51
N GLN A 7 8.37 18.52 -17.70
CA GLN A 7 9.78 18.22 -17.97
C GLN A 7 10.72 19.42 -17.79
N GLY A 8 10.20 20.66 -17.81
CA GLY A 8 10.99 21.87 -17.56
C GLY A 8 11.64 21.88 -16.18
N LEU A 9 11.00 21.26 -15.18
CA LEU A 9 11.51 21.20 -13.81
C LEU A 9 12.75 20.29 -13.65
N ALA A 10 13.02 19.43 -14.63
CA ALA A 10 14.22 18.60 -14.63
C ALA A 10 15.49 19.38 -15.01
N GLN A 11 15.35 20.63 -15.49
CA GLN A 11 16.47 21.43 -15.96
C GLN A 11 17.50 21.65 -14.84
N GLY A 12 18.77 21.35 -15.13
CA GLY A 12 19.88 21.46 -14.18
C GLY A 12 20.13 20.24 -13.29
N TYR A 13 19.19 19.29 -13.21
CA TYR A 13 19.40 18.04 -12.47
C TYR A 13 20.14 17.00 -13.34
N LYS A 14 21.17 16.38 -12.76
CA LYS A 14 21.96 15.30 -13.43
C LYS A 14 21.57 13.91 -12.95
N SER A 15 21.11 13.78 -11.71
CA SER A 15 20.78 12.49 -11.11
C SER A 15 19.38 12.05 -11.54
N PRO A 16 19.21 10.87 -12.15
CA PRO A 16 17.88 10.35 -12.50
C PRO A 16 16.92 10.27 -11.31
N SER A 17 17.45 9.94 -10.12
CA SER A 17 16.68 9.89 -8.89
C SER A 17 16.18 11.26 -8.42
N GLN A 18 16.98 12.31 -8.61
CA GLN A 18 16.55 13.68 -8.29
C GLN A 18 15.59 14.24 -9.33
N ILE A 19 15.83 13.95 -10.61
CA ILE A 19 14.92 14.32 -11.70
C ILE A 19 13.53 13.76 -11.42
N ILE A 20 13.40 12.44 -11.17
CA ILE A 20 12.08 11.87 -10.92
C ILE A 20 11.44 12.38 -9.63
N ARG A 21 12.23 12.63 -8.59
CA ARG A 21 11.72 13.20 -7.33
C ARG A 21 10.97 14.51 -7.62
N VAL A 22 11.66 15.49 -8.20
CA VAL A 22 11.09 16.81 -8.51
C VAL A 22 9.88 16.70 -9.45
N LEU A 23 9.99 15.91 -10.52
CA LEU A 23 8.89 15.75 -11.48
C LEU A 23 7.64 15.09 -10.88
N SER A 24 7.84 14.07 -10.04
CA SER A 24 6.72 13.33 -9.46
C SER A 24 6.08 14.04 -8.27
N GLU A 25 6.86 14.76 -7.46
CA GLU A 25 6.33 15.58 -6.37
C GLU A 25 5.48 16.74 -6.93
N ASP A 26 6.01 17.47 -7.91
CA ASP A 26 5.27 18.52 -8.63
C ASP A 26 3.98 18.00 -9.25
N TRP A 27 4.02 16.83 -9.88
CA TRP A 27 2.82 16.28 -10.48
C TRP A 27 1.75 15.95 -9.43
N VAL A 28 2.14 15.38 -8.29
CA VAL A 28 1.20 15.04 -7.21
C VAL A 28 0.62 16.30 -6.56
N SER A 29 1.37 17.39 -6.41
CA SER A 29 0.81 18.62 -5.84
C SER A 29 -0.22 19.29 -6.75
N HIS A 30 -0.06 19.18 -8.07
CA HIS A 30 -1.00 19.77 -9.03
C HIS A 30 -2.17 18.85 -9.41
N ASN A 31 -1.98 17.52 -9.42
CA ASN A 31 -2.98 16.56 -9.92
C ASN A 31 -3.53 15.65 -8.83
N GLY A 32 -2.82 15.51 -7.71
CA GLY A 32 -3.21 14.66 -6.61
C GLY A 32 -4.39 15.20 -5.82
N TYR A 33 -5.08 14.28 -5.15
CA TYR A 33 -6.13 14.57 -4.20
C TYR A 33 -6.04 13.58 -3.04
N CYS A 34 -6.63 13.94 -1.91
CA CYS A 34 -6.70 13.09 -0.73
C CYS A 34 -7.59 11.86 -1.01
N PRO A 35 -7.04 10.63 -1.01
CA PRO A 35 -7.84 9.42 -1.24
C PRO A 35 -8.83 9.14 -0.10
N SER A 36 -8.65 9.77 1.08
CA SER A 36 -9.54 9.55 2.22
C SER A 36 -10.80 10.42 2.16
N CYS A 37 -10.66 11.69 1.78
CA CYS A 37 -11.76 12.67 1.84
C CYS A 37 -12.05 13.42 0.52
N GLY A 38 -11.29 13.16 -0.54
CA GLY A 38 -11.45 13.78 -1.86
C GLY A 38 -10.96 15.24 -1.96
N HIS A 39 -10.37 15.80 -0.90
CA HIS A 39 -9.86 17.17 -0.90
C HIS A 39 -8.71 17.35 -1.90
N THR A 40 -8.69 18.50 -2.58
CA THR A 40 -7.69 18.88 -3.57
C THR A 40 -7.36 20.37 -3.42
N PRO A 41 -6.11 20.80 -3.62
CA PRO A 41 -4.92 19.94 -3.83
C PRO A 41 -4.45 19.27 -2.53
N LEU A 42 -3.48 18.35 -2.64
CA LEU A 42 -2.67 17.95 -1.49
C LEU A 42 -1.64 19.04 -1.19
N SER A 43 -1.33 19.23 0.09
CA SER A 43 -0.30 20.18 0.53
C SER A 43 1.04 19.46 0.68
N GLU A 44 2.11 20.07 0.20
CA GLU A 44 3.48 19.58 0.39
C GLU A 44 4.00 19.92 1.79
N PHE A 45 4.82 19.05 2.36
CA PHE A 45 5.64 19.40 3.52
C PHE A 45 6.92 20.11 3.10
N ASP A 46 7.53 20.85 4.02
CA ASP A 46 8.86 21.42 3.79
C ASP A 46 9.90 20.33 3.49
N ASN A 47 10.82 20.64 2.59
CA ASN A 47 11.92 19.75 2.21
C ASN A 47 12.68 19.23 3.45
N ASN A 48 13.04 17.95 3.41
CA ASN A 48 13.76 17.22 4.47
C ASN A 48 12.97 16.93 5.74
N ARG A 49 11.63 17.06 5.74
CA ARG A 49 10.83 16.51 6.83
C ARG A 49 10.97 14.99 6.84
N PRO A 50 11.53 14.39 7.91
CA PRO A 50 11.47 12.94 8.05
C PRO A 50 10.00 12.63 8.33
N VAL A 51 9.28 12.04 7.37
CA VAL A 51 8.12 11.13 7.57
C VAL A 51 7.13 11.15 6.40
N ALA A 52 6.90 12.28 5.73
CA ALA A 52 5.90 12.36 4.66
C ALA A 52 6.22 13.49 3.69
N ASP A 53 5.78 13.32 2.44
CA ASP A 53 5.97 14.31 1.37
C ASP A 53 4.73 15.20 1.23
N PHE A 54 3.53 14.66 1.50
CA PHE A 54 2.27 15.37 1.39
C PHE A 54 1.37 15.18 2.62
N TYR A 55 0.45 16.12 2.81
CA TYR A 55 -0.67 15.99 3.73
C TYR A 55 -1.96 16.56 3.15
N CYS A 56 -3.08 16.10 3.69
CA CYS A 56 -4.37 16.70 3.44
C CYS A 56 -4.68 17.76 4.52
N SER A 57 -4.88 19.01 4.12
CA SER A 57 -5.28 20.09 5.03
C SER A 57 -6.67 19.88 5.66
N LYS A 58 -7.55 19.07 5.04
CA LYS A 58 -8.91 18.80 5.51
C LYS A 58 -9.02 17.65 6.52
N CYS A 59 -8.37 16.52 6.26
CA CYS A 59 -8.48 15.32 7.12
C CYS A 59 -7.16 14.91 7.78
N HIS A 60 -6.10 15.68 7.58
CA HIS A 60 -4.77 15.52 8.19
C HIS A 60 -4.08 14.17 7.92
N GLU A 61 -4.57 13.40 6.94
CA GLU A 61 -3.85 12.23 6.46
C GLU A 61 -2.55 12.66 5.80
N GLN A 62 -1.51 11.89 6.06
CA GLN A 62 -0.16 12.09 5.54
C GLN A 62 0.17 11.02 4.52
N TYR A 63 1.01 11.39 3.55
CA TYR A 63 1.36 10.56 2.41
C TYR A 63 2.85 10.63 2.10
N GLU A 64 3.44 9.49 1.83
CA GLU A 64 4.80 9.36 1.32
C GLU A 64 4.76 8.81 -0.11
N LEU A 65 5.47 9.47 -1.04
CA LEU A 65 5.50 9.16 -2.45
C LEU A 65 6.71 8.30 -2.79
N LYS A 66 6.46 7.17 -3.48
CA LYS A 66 7.49 6.33 -4.08
C LYS A 66 7.25 6.26 -5.58
N SER A 67 8.21 6.76 -6.35
CA SER A 67 8.14 6.82 -7.81
C SER A 67 9.10 5.83 -8.47
N LYS A 68 8.64 5.12 -9.50
CA LYS A 68 9.44 4.13 -10.23
C LYS A 68 9.21 4.17 -11.74
N LYS A 69 10.29 4.14 -12.52
CA LYS A 69 10.24 3.98 -13.98
C LYS A 69 9.81 2.55 -14.32
N ALA A 70 8.95 2.39 -15.33
CA ALA A 70 8.38 1.12 -15.82
C ALA A 70 7.17 0.60 -15.04
N ARG A 71 6.85 -0.70 -15.17
CA ARG A 71 5.66 -1.32 -14.55
C ARG A 71 5.79 -1.36 -13.02
N LEU A 72 4.64 -1.38 -12.34
CA LEU A 72 4.58 -1.60 -10.91
C LEU A 72 5.21 -2.96 -10.58
N SER A 73 6.33 -2.93 -9.86
CA SER A 73 6.99 -4.14 -9.38
C SER A 73 6.39 -4.57 -8.05
N THR A 74 6.43 -5.87 -7.80
CA THR A 74 5.98 -6.46 -6.53
C THR A 74 6.90 -6.10 -5.37
N ILE A 75 8.17 -5.78 -5.63
CA ILE A 75 9.14 -5.32 -4.64
C ILE A 75 9.53 -3.87 -4.95
N ILE A 76 9.44 -2.99 -3.95
CA ILE A 76 9.77 -1.56 -4.11
C ILE A 76 10.88 -1.17 -3.16
N ASN A 77 11.89 -0.46 -3.68
CA ASN A 77 13.00 0.01 -2.86
C ASN A 77 12.52 1.10 -1.91
N ASP A 78 13.01 1.05 -0.67
CA ASP A 78 12.74 2.06 0.33
C ASP A 78 14.02 2.50 1.05
N GLY A 79 13.88 3.39 2.04
CA GLY A 79 14.95 3.97 2.84
C GLY A 79 15.57 3.00 3.85
N ALA A 80 16.01 3.55 4.98
CA ALA A 80 16.68 2.80 6.02
C ALA A 80 15.73 1.79 6.70
N TYR A 81 16.19 0.56 6.90
CA TYR A 81 15.36 -0.51 7.48
C TYR A 81 14.88 -0.18 8.90
N SER A 82 15.77 0.29 9.78
CA SER A 82 15.43 0.60 11.17
C SER A 82 14.35 1.69 11.25
N THR A 83 14.53 2.78 10.53
CA THR A 83 13.58 3.89 10.47
C THR A 83 12.22 3.45 9.95
N MET A 84 12.16 2.58 8.94
CA MET A 84 10.90 2.06 8.41
C MET A 84 10.18 1.18 9.42
N ILE A 85 10.90 0.29 10.12
CA ILE A 85 10.32 -0.56 11.16
C ILE A 85 9.81 0.26 12.35
N GLU A 86 10.58 1.24 12.81
CA GLU A 86 10.16 2.19 13.86
C GLU A 86 8.89 2.93 13.43
N ARG A 87 8.85 3.41 12.19
CA ARG A 87 7.70 4.14 11.63
C ARG A 87 6.43 3.29 11.56
N ILE A 88 6.51 2.07 11.04
CA ILE A 88 5.37 1.15 10.95
C ILE A 88 4.80 0.80 12.32
N ASN A 89 5.66 0.72 13.34
CA ASN A 89 5.25 0.45 14.72
C ASN A 89 4.78 1.71 15.47
N SER A 90 4.99 2.89 14.91
CA SER A 90 4.53 4.17 15.47
C SER A 90 3.07 4.48 15.12
N LYS A 91 2.47 5.42 15.84
CA LYS A 91 1.13 5.95 15.52
C LYS A 91 1.11 6.81 14.26
N ASP A 92 2.28 7.30 13.83
CA ASP A 92 2.46 8.30 12.78
C ASP A 92 2.92 7.69 11.44
N ASN A 93 2.56 6.42 11.17
CA ASN A 93 2.84 5.78 9.89
C ASN A 93 2.05 6.47 8.75
N PRO A 94 2.68 7.00 7.69
CA PRO A 94 1.98 7.62 6.58
C PRO A 94 1.31 6.56 5.69
N ASN A 95 0.38 6.99 4.86
CA ASN A 95 -0.08 6.17 3.74
C ASN A 95 0.97 6.28 2.62
N PHE A 96 1.15 5.24 1.81
CA PHE A 96 2.18 5.24 0.77
C PHE A 96 1.56 5.37 -0.62
N PHE A 97 1.88 6.44 -1.32
CA PHE A 97 1.64 6.56 -2.73
C PHE A 97 2.72 5.85 -3.52
N PHE A 98 2.31 5.11 -4.54
CA PHE A 98 3.18 4.50 -5.52
C PHE A 98 2.83 5.04 -6.89
N LEU A 99 3.81 5.67 -7.53
CA LEU A 99 3.68 6.22 -8.87
C LEU A 99 4.60 5.47 -9.81
N THR A 100 4.06 5.09 -10.96
CA THR A 100 4.83 4.47 -12.05
C THR A 100 4.68 5.27 -13.33
N TYR A 101 5.74 5.33 -14.12
CA TYR A 101 5.78 6.14 -15.34
C TYR A 101 6.57 5.49 -16.46
N SER A 102 6.23 5.86 -17.69
CA SER A 102 6.83 5.38 -18.93
C SER A 102 8.17 6.08 -19.21
N GLN A 103 8.87 5.61 -20.25
CA GLN A 103 10.09 6.27 -20.69
C GLN A 103 9.82 7.69 -21.22
N GLN A 104 8.62 7.94 -21.72
CA GLN A 104 8.14 9.23 -22.20
C GLN A 104 7.68 10.17 -21.08
N LEU A 105 7.94 9.82 -19.81
CA LEU A 105 7.56 10.62 -18.64
C LEU A 105 6.03 10.82 -18.54
N ILE A 106 5.29 9.78 -18.94
CA ILE A 106 3.83 9.68 -18.80
C ILE A 106 3.51 8.71 -17.68
N ILE A 107 2.60 9.07 -16.80
CA ILE A 107 2.19 8.27 -15.65
C ILE A 107 1.38 7.07 -16.13
N ASN A 108 1.85 5.88 -15.76
CA ASN A 108 1.18 4.61 -16.02
C ASN A 108 0.18 4.27 -14.92
N ASN A 109 0.63 4.29 -13.66
CA ASN A 109 -0.21 3.99 -12.51
C ASN A 109 0.12 4.94 -11.38
N PHE A 110 -0.91 5.30 -10.61
CA PHE A 110 -0.80 6.01 -9.36
C PHE A 110 -1.74 5.33 -8.39
N LEU A 111 -1.23 4.73 -7.32
CA LEU A 111 -2.04 4.04 -6.31
C LEU A 111 -1.62 4.45 -4.92
N ILE A 112 -2.54 4.31 -3.97
CA ILE A 112 -2.30 4.45 -2.55
C ILE A 112 -2.40 3.09 -1.87
N ILE A 113 -1.48 2.85 -0.95
CA ILE A 113 -1.58 1.79 0.04
C ILE A 113 -1.82 2.44 1.40
N PRO A 114 -3.02 2.25 2.00
CA PRO A 114 -3.33 2.81 3.30
C PRO A 114 -2.38 2.30 4.39
N LYS A 115 -2.00 3.17 5.33
CA LYS A 115 -1.02 2.92 6.39
C LYS A 115 -1.27 1.66 7.21
N HIS A 116 -2.53 1.29 7.42
CA HIS A 116 -2.90 0.11 8.19
C HIS A 116 -2.59 -1.22 7.50
N PHE A 117 -2.29 -1.23 6.20
CA PHE A 117 -1.79 -2.43 5.51
C PHE A 117 -0.31 -2.68 5.74
N PHE A 118 0.45 -1.71 6.25
CA PHE A 118 1.87 -1.90 6.53
C PHE A 118 2.07 -2.63 7.86
N THR A 119 2.67 -3.80 7.78
CA THR A 119 3.09 -4.65 8.89
C THR A 119 4.59 -4.94 8.74
N PRO A 120 5.31 -5.26 9.84
CA PRO A 120 6.74 -5.53 9.78
C PRO A 120 7.13 -6.60 8.75
N ASP A 121 6.29 -7.61 8.52
CA ASP A 121 6.57 -8.70 7.60
C ASP A 121 6.55 -8.29 6.11
N ILE A 122 5.98 -7.13 5.77
CA ILE A 122 6.02 -6.55 4.42
C ILE A 122 7.40 -5.94 4.13
N ILE A 123 8.18 -5.60 5.16
CA ILE A 123 9.48 -4.95 5.02
C ILE A 123 10.59 -5.98 4.94
N ILE A 124 11.29 -5.98 3.80
CA ILE A 124 12.42 -6.87 3.54
C ILE A 124 13.70 -6.12 3.86
N LYS A 125 14.42 -6.58 4.90
CA LYS A 125 15.76 -6.07 5.23
C LYS A 125 16.76 -6.38 4.11
N ARG A 126 17.51 -5.39 3.65
CA ARG A 126 18.59 -5.59 2.67
C ARG A 126 19.92 -5.85 3.37
N PRO A 127 20.87 -6.52 2.71
CA PRO A 127 22.25 -6.56 3.17
C PRO A 127 22.83 -5.14 3.33
N PRO A 128 23.75 -4.92 4.28
CA PRO A 128 24.49 -3.67 4.38
C PRO A 128 25.22 -3.33 3.08
N LEU A 129 25.36 -2.04 2.77
CA LEU A 129 26.19 -1.62 1.64
C LEU A 129 27.66 -2.01 1.86
N PRO A 130 28.40 -2.38 0.79
CA PRO A 130 29.79 -2.78 0.89
C PRO A 130 30.67 -1.64 1.39
N ILE A 131 31.85 -1.96 1.94
CA ILE A 131 32.80 -0.99 2.49
C ILE A 131 33.28 0.05 1.47
N THR A 132 33.22 -0.29 0.17
CA THR A 132 33.57 0.60 -0.94
C THR A 132 32.50 1.63 -1.27
N ALA A 133 31.28 1.48 -0.76
CA ALA A 133 30.20 2.42 -1.03
C ALA A 133 30.35 3.70 -0.20
N ARG A 134 29.91 4.83 -0.75
CA ARG A 134 29.88 6.13 -0.04
C ARG A 134 29.17 6.07 1.32
N ARG A 135 28.15 5.20 1.46
CA ARG A 135 27.43 4.94 2.72
C ARG A 135 27.68 3.51 3.19
N ALA A 136 28.94 3.12 3.29
CA ALA A 136 29.35 1.80 3.76
C ALA A 136 28.61 1.40 5.04
N GLY A 137 28.16 0.14 5.10
CA GLY A 137 27.40 -0.38 6.24
C GLY A 137 25.95 0.07 6.33
N TRP A 138 25.48 0.99 5.48
CA TRP A 138 24.08 1.41 5.48
C TRP A 138 23.15 0.25 5.12
N VAL A 139 22.12 0.04 5.94
CA VAL A 139 21.14 -1.03 5.78
C VAL A 139 19.82 -0.46 5.28
N GLY A 140 19.53 -0.70 4.00
CA GLY A 140 18.26 -0.33 3.39
C GLY A 140 17.17 -1.39 3.59
N CYS A 141 15.97 -1.10 3.10
CA CYS A 141 14.89 -2.06 3.01
C CYS A 141 14.15 -2.01 1.66
N ASN A 142 13.32 -3.01 1.42
CA ASN A 142 12.33 -3.02 0.36
C ASN A 142 10.93 -3.27 0.96
N ILE A 143 9.89 -2.87 0.24
CA ILE A 143 8.49 -3.12 0.55
C ILE A 143 7.99 -4.23 -0.39
N ASN A 144 7.37 -5.27 0.17
CA ASN A 144 6.79 -6.38 -0.59
C ASN A 144 5.29 -6.20 -0.82
N LEU A 145 4.91 -5.71 -2.00
CA LEU A 145 3.52 -5.49 -2.39
C LEU A 145 2.71 -6.79 -2.56
N ASN A 146 3.36 -7.96 -2.75
CA ASN A 146 2.63 -9.24 -2.81
C ASN A 146 2.05 -9.63 -1.45
N LYS A 147 2.57 -9.07 -0.37
CA LYS A 147 2.05 -9.27 0.98
C LYS A 147 0.91 -8.31 1.34
N ILE A 148 0.45 -7.52 0.39
CA ILE A 148 -0.65 -6.57 0.58
C ILE A 148 -1.88 -7.11 -0.15
N PRO A 149 -3.02 -7.32 0.55
CA PRO A 149 -4.27 -7.70 -0.08
C PRO A 149 -4.69 -6.72 -1.18
N GLU A 150 -5.47 -7.19 -2.15
CA GLU A 150 -5.95 -6.37 -3.27
C GLU A 150 -6.78 -5.16 -2.79
N LEU A 151 -7.56 -5.32 -1.72
CA LEU A 151 -8.28 -4.22 -1.06
C LEU A 151 -7.36 -3.07 -0.62
N GLY A 152 -6.09 -3.37 -0.32
CA GLY A 152 -5.10 -2.38 0.08
C GLY A 152 -4.44 -1.63 -1.07
N LYS A 153 -4.68 -2.03 -2.32
CA LYS A 153 -4.09 -1.42 -3.53
C LYS A 153 -5.11 -0.53 -4.22
N VAL A 154 -5.33 0.66 -3.68
CA VAL A 154 -6.36 1.58 -4.18
C VAL A 154 -5.77 2.46 -5.29
N PHE A 155 -6.18 2.22 -6.54
CA PHE A 155 -5.67 2.98 -7.68
C PHE A 155 -6.39 4.32 -7.84
N LEU A 156 -5.62 5.37 -8.11
CA LEU A 156 -6.06 6.70 -8.54
C LEU A 156 -5.91 6.87 -10.05
N VAL A 157 -4.86 6.27 -10.61
CA VAL A 157 -4.67 6.08 -12.05
C VAL A 157 -4.27 4.62 -12.24
N LYS A 158 -4.97 3.89 -13.11
CA LYS A 158 -4.65 2.51 -13.45
C LYS A 158 -4.49 2.38 -14.95
N ASP A 159 -3.34 1.89 -15.40
CA ASP A 159 -3.02 1.70 -16.82
C ASP A 159 -3.34 2.93 -17.68
N GLN A 160 -2.88 4.10 -17.22
CA GLN A 160 -3.07 5.43 -17.82
C GLN A 160 -4.54 5.90 -17.84
N GLN A 161 -5.41 5.29 -17.04
CA GLN A 161 -6.80 5.69 -16.89
C GLN A 161 -7.05 6.24 -15.48
N PRO A 162 -7.37 7.54 -15.34
CA PRO A 162 -7.80 8.11 -14.07
C PRO A 162 -9.06 7.44 -13.55
N ILE A 163 -9.09 7.13 -12.25
CA ILE A 163 -10.25 6.60 -11.56
C ILE A 163 -11.01 7.75 -10.89
N ALA A 164 -12.34 7.72 -10.97
CA ALA A 164 -13.20 8.74 -10.39
C ALA A 164 -12.97 8.89 -8.88
N ILE A 165 -12.86 10.13 -8.39
CA ILE A 165 -12.51 10.46 -7.00
C ILE A 165 -13.44 9.76 -6.01
N ASN A 166 -14.75 9.78 -6.27
CA ASN A 166 -15.74 9.11 -5.42
C ASN A 166 -15.44 7.62 -5.25
N ARG A 167 -15.15 6.91 -6.35
CA ARG A 167 -14.79 5.49 -6.33
C ARG A 167 -13.50 5.24 -5.55
N VAL A 168 -12.48 6.08 -5.72
CA VAL A 168 -11.23 5.98 -4.95
C VAL A 168 -11.49 6.19 -3.46
N THR A 169 -12.27 7.21 -3.10
CA THR A 169 -12.58 7.49 -1.69
C THR A 169 -13.40 6.40 -1.03
N GLU A 170 -14.33 5.79 -1.78
CA GLU A 170 -15.09 4.64 -1.33
C GLU A 170 -14.16 3.43 -1.10
N GLN A 171 -13.34 3.07 -2.08
CA GLN A 171 -12.37 1.97 -1.95
C GLN A 171 -11.40 2.16 -0.79
N PHE A 172 -10.90 3.38 -0.57
CA PHE A 172 -10.04 3.69 0.56
C PHE A 172 -10.75 3.43 1.90
N ARG A 173 -12.01 3.88 2.02
CA ARG A 173 -12.83 3.74 3.24
C ARG A 173 -13.19 2.30 3.56
N ARG A 174 -13.33 1.42 2.56
CA ARG A 174 -13.62 -0.01 2.78
C ARG A 174 -12.61 -0.72 3.68
N SER A 175 -11.41 -0.16 3.85
CA SER A 175 -10.36 -0.74 4.69
C SER A 175 -10.12 -0.01 6.02
N THR A 176 -10.81 1.10 6.31
CA THR A 176 -10.50 1.93 7.49
C THR A 176 -10.81 1.23 8.81
N PHE A 177 -11.71 0.25 8.84
CA PHE A 177 -11.97 -0.58 10.03
C PHE A 177 -10.72 -1.32 10.53
N LEU A 178 -9.72 -1.54 9.67
CA LEU A 178 -8.45 -2.16 10.07
C LEU A 178 -7.65 -1.28 11.03
N ARG A 179 -7.89 0.04 11.05
CA ARG A 179 -7.22 1.00 11.95
C ARG A 179 -7.55 0.74 13.42
N GLU A 180 -8.80 0.38 13.71
CA GLU A 180 -9.32 0.16 15.06
C GLU A 180 -8.87 -1.19 15.65
N LYS A 181 -8.35 -2.09 14.80
CA LYS A 181 -7.83 -3.39 15.24
C LYS A 181 -6.45 -3.27 15.85
N ARG A 182 -6.25 -3.99 16.96
CA ARG A 182 -4.91 -4.29 17.49
C ARG A 182 -4.05 -4.96 16.41
N VAL A 183 -2.75 -4.64 16.37
CA VAL A 183 -1.79 -5.11 15.36
C VAL A 183 -1.85 -6.63 15.13
N ALA A 184 -1.88 -7.43 16.20
CA ALA A 184 -1.96 -8.90 16.10
C ALA A 184 -3.25 -9.41 15.43
N ASN A 185 -4.39 -8.78 15.72
CA ASN A 185 -5.67 -9.13 15.07
C ASN A 185 -5.74 -8.59 13.64
N ARG A 186 -5.01 -7.51 13.34
CA ARG A 186 -4.88 -6.98 11.98
C ARG A 186 -4.15 -7.96 11.08
N GLY A 187 -3.04 -8.55 11.55
CA GLY A 187 -2.28 -9.56 10.80
C GLY A 187 -3.17 -10.69 10.29
N TRP A 188 -3.94 -11.32 11.18
CA TRP A 188 -4.86 -12.40 10.80
C TRP A 188 -5.88 -11.99 9.74
N THR A 189 -6.45 -10.78 9.87
CA THR A 189 -7.39 -10.27 8.87
C THR A 189 -6.70 -10.08 7.52
N LEU A 190 -5.49 -9.52 7.48
CA LEU A 190 -4.73 -9.33 6.25
C LEU A 190 -4.36 -10.67 5.60
N GLU A 191 -3.89 -11.65 6.37
CA GLU A 191 -3.55 -12.97 5.86
C GLU A 191 -4.75 -13.68 5.24
N VAL A 192 -5.90 -13.66 5.92
CA VAL A 192 -7.13 -14.27 5.37
C VAL A 192 -7.62 -13.50 4.15
N MET A 193 -7.49 -12.17 4.09
CA MET A 193 -7.78 -11.40 2.87
C MET A 193 -6.90 -11.89 1.71
N ARG A 194 -5.60 -12.11 1.91
CA ARG A 194 -4.70 -12.63 0.85
C ARG A 194 -5.06 -14.04 0.39
N CYS A 195 -5.53 -14.89 1.30
CA CYS A 195 -6.06 -16.21 0.93
C CYS A 195 -7.32 -16.06 0.07
N VAL A 196 -8.26 -15.20 0.49
CA VAL A 196 -9.48 -14.92 -0.26
C VAL A 196 -9.17 -14.30 -1.62
N ASP A 197 -8.18 -13.41 -1.74
CA ASP A 197 -7.79 -12.78 -3.01
C ASP A 197 -7.38 -13.81 -4.08
N GLN A 198 -6.77 -14.93 -3.68
CA GLN A 198 -6.38 -16.02 -4.58
C GLN A 198 -7.55 -16.88 -5.07
N LEU A 199 -8.73 -16.78 -4.44
CA LEU A 199 -9.91 -17.54 -4.80
C LEU A 199 -10.78 -16.82 -5.85
N PRO A 200 -11.64 -17.53 -6.58
CA PRO A 200 -12.62 -16.91 -7.47
C PRO A 200 -13.61 -15.98 -6.73
N GLY A 201 -14.39 -15.20 -7.50
CA GLY A 201 -15.38 -14.27 -6.94
C GLY A 201 -16.47 -14.95 -6.09
N ARG A 202 -16.73 -16.23 -6.33
CA ARG A 202 -17.52 -17.10 -5.46
C ARG A 202 -16.65 -18.25 -5.00
N PHE A 203 -16.64 -18.55 -3.72
CA PHE A 203 -15.76 -19.57 -3.13
C PHE A 203 -16.44 -20.27 -1.95
N THR A 204 -15.80 -21.31 -1.44
CA THR A 204 -16.29 -22.19 -0.38
C THR A 204 -15.36 -22.20 0.82
N LEU A 205 -15.87 -22.62 1.97
CA LEU A 205 -15.08 -22.74 3.19
C LEU A 205 -13.96 -23.76 3.05
N SER A 206 -14.22 -24.84 2.29
CA SER A 206 -13.23 -25.86 1.97
C SER A 206 -12.05 -25.27 1.19
N GLU A 207 -12.30 -24.42 0.19
CA GLU A 207 -11.24 -23.74 -0.56
C GLU A 207 -10.41 -22.82 0.34
N VAL A 208 -11.03 -22.12 1.30
CA VAL A 208 -10.28 -21.31 2.27
C VAL A 208 -9.46 -22.19 3.22
N TYR A 209 -9.97 -23.36 3.61
CA TYR A 209 -9.22 -24.33 4.41
C TYR A 209 -8.03 -24.94 3.67
N GLY A 210 -8.01 -24.89 2.34
CA GLY A 210 -6.81 -25.21 1.55
C GLY A 210 -5.57 -24.39 1.93
N PHE A 211 -5.75 -23.22 2.57
CA PHE A 211 -4.65 -22.39 3.07
C PHE A 211 -4.27 -22.66 4.54
N ARG A 212 -4.83 -23.70 5.18
CA ARG A 212 -4.59 -23.99 6.61
C ARG A 212 -3.10 -24.15 6.93
N ASP A 213 -2.38 -24.94 6.14
CA ASP A 213 -0.96 -25.23 6.41
C ASP A 213 -0.12 -23.96 6.25
N TYR A 214 -0.39 -23.17 5.21
CA TYR A 214 0.20 -21.85 5.04
C TYR A 214 -0.05 -20.97 6.26
N LEU A 215 -1.30 -20.80 6.69
CA LEU A 215 -1.64 -19.98 7.85
C LEU A 215 -1.03 -20.51 9.15
N LYS A 216 -0.83 -21.83 9.29
CA LYS A 216 -0.13 -22.43 10.42
C LYS A 216 1.36 -22.09 10.43
N THR A 217 2.01 -22.01 9.26
CA THR A 217 3.41 -21.55 9.19
C THR A 217 3.56 -20.07 9.57
N VAL A 218 2.59 -19.24 9.21
CA VAL A 218 2.57 -17.81 9.58
C VAL A 218 2.25 -17.62 11.07
N TYR A 219 1.36 -18.45 11.64
CA TYR A 219 0.93 -18.39 13.04
C TYR A 219 1.14 -19.73 13.77
N PRO A 220 2.40 -20.11 14.07
CA PRO A 220 2.74 -21.42 14.62
C PRO A 220 2.07 -21.68 15.98
N GLU A 221 1.89 -20.64 16.80
CA GLU A 221 1.29 -20.74 18.13
C GLU A 221 -0.24 -20.95 18.12
N ASN A 222 -0.92 -20.81 16.98
CA ASN A 222 -2.37 -20.98 16.91
C ASN A 222 -2.76 -22.43 16.62
N SER A 223 -3.37 -23.11 17.60
CA SER A 223 -3.84 -24.50 17.46
C SER A 223 -5.20 -24.65 16.78
N ASN A 224 -5.92 -23.54 16.53
CA ASN A 224 -7.30 -23.53 16.03
C ASN A 224 -7.45 -22.72 14.73
N ILE A 225 -6.63 -23.04 13.72
CA ILE A 225 -6.54 -22.28 12.45
C ILE A 225 -7.90 -22.17 11.74
N GLU A 226 -8.64 -23.27 11.59
CA GLU A 226 -9.94 -23.25 10.89
C GLU A 226 -10.99 -22.40 11.62
N ALA A 227 -11.01 -22.47 12.95
CA ALA A 227 -11.88 -21.60 13.75
C ALA A 227 -11.50 -20.12 13.56
N LYS A 228 -10.19 -19.83 13.48
CA LYS A 228 -9.69 -18.49 13.22
C LYS A 228 -10.06 -18.00 11.82
N ILE A 229 -9.98 -18.86 10.80
CA ILE A 229 -10.45 -18.57 9.44
C ILE A 229 -11.93 -18.18 9.47
N ARG A 230 -12.80 -19.00 10.08
CA ARG A 230 -14.24 -18.71 10.19
C ARG A 230 -14.50 -17.37 10.86
N GLN A 231 -13.78 -17.07 11.95
CA GLN A 231 -13.86 -15.79 12.63
C GLN A 231 -13.46 -14.63 11.70
N GLN A 232 -12.38 -14.76 10.93
CA GLN A 232 -11.97 -13.69 10.01
C GLN A 232 -12.98 -13.52 8.86
N LEU A 233 -13.55 -14.59 8.31
CA LEU A 233 -14.59 -14.49 7.29
C LEU A 233 -15.84 -13.76 7.80
N GLN A 234 -16.24 -13.98 9.06
CA GLN A 234 -17.34 -13.22 9.68
C GLN A 234 -17.03 -11.72 9.73
N ILE A 235 -15.80 -11.37 10.13
CA ILE A 235 -15.34 -9.97 10.13
C ILE A 235 -15.40 -9.39 8.72
N LEU A 236 -14.90 -10.10 7.70
CA LEU A 236 -14.94 -9.61 6.31
C LEU A 236 -16.39 -9.40 5.83
N ARG A 237 -17.31 -10.27 6.24
CA ARG A 237 -18.75 -10.13 5.96
C ARG A 237 -19.34 -8.90 6.63
N ASP A 238 -19.08 -8.72 7.91
CA ASP A 238 -19.64 -7.60 8.69
C ASP A 238 -19.16 -6.23 8.17
N GLN A 239 -18.03 -6.22 7.45
CA GLN A 239 -17.48 -5.04 6.77
C GLN A 239 -17.92 -4.91 5.30
N GLY A 240 -18.84 -5.76 4.83
CA GLY A 240 -19.33 -5.71 3.45
C GLY A 240 -18.27 -6.03 2.40
N LEU A 241 -17.26 -6.83 2.74
CA LEU A 241 -16.22 -7.27 1.79
C LEU A 241 -16.57 -8.60 1.14
N ILE A 242 -17.30 -9.45 1.85
CA ILE A 242 -17.84 -10.70 1.34
C ILE A 242 -19.29 -10.88 1.83
N GLU A 243 -20.03 -11.73 1.15
CA GLU A 243 -21.37 -12.14 1.54
C GLU A 243 -21.38 -13.64 1.85
N PHE A 244 -22.18 -14.04 2.83
CA PHE A 244 -22.41 -15.45 3.16
C PHE A 244 -23.65 -15.94 2.41
N LEU A 245 -23.46 -16.89 1.50
CA LEU A 245 -24.53 -17.49 0.71
C LEU A 245 -25.20 -18.69 1.41
N GLY A 246 -24.77 -19.03 2.62
CA GLY A 246 -25.18 -20.22 3.37
C GLY A 246 -24.33 -21.46 3.03
N ASN A 247 -24.40 -22.49 3.89
CA ASN A 247 -23.73 -23.79 3.69
C ASN A 247 -22.23 -23.71 3.35
N GLY A 248 -21.51 -22.79 3.98
CA GLY A 248 -20.07 -22.60 3.76
C GLY A 248 -19.73 -22.04 2.37
N ARG A 249 -20.65 -21.32 1.71
CA ARG A 249 -20.41 -20.64 0.44
C ARG A 249 -20.39 -19.13 0.62
N TYR A 250 -19.54 -18.46 -0.17
CA TYR A 250 -19.25 -17.04 -0.05
C TYR A 250 -19.18 -16.37 -1.42
N ARG A 251 -19.40 -15.05 -1.45
CA ARG A 251 -19.21 -14.19 -2.63
C ARG A 251 -18.41 -12.94 -2.23
N LYS A 252 -17.40 -12.56 -3.03
CA LYS A 252 -16.69 -11.28 -2.89
C LYS A 252 -17.62 -10.13 -3.31
N LEU A 253 -17.55 -9.01 -2.59
CA LEU A 253 -18.28 -7.78 -2.90
C LEU A 253 -17.31 -6.74 -3.45
N ASP A 254 -17.68 -6.08 -4.53
CA ASP A 254 -16.88 -5.03 -5.20
C ASP A 254 -16.99 -3.65 -4.52
#